data_AF-A0A2A2B566-F1
#
_entry.id   AF-A0A2A2B566-F1
#
_cell.length_a   1.000
_cell.length_b   1.000
_cell.length_c   1.000
_cell.angle_alpha   90.00
_cell.angle_beta   90.00
_cell.angle_gamma   90.00
#
_symmetry.space_group_name_H-M   'P 1'
#
loop_
_entity.id
_entity.type
_entity.pdbx_description
1 polymer ?
#
loop_
_entity_poly.entity_id
_entity_poly.type
_entity_poly.pdbx_seq_one_letter_code
_entity_poly.pdbx_strand_id
1 'polypeptide(L)'
;MNKYSTANNNKCSDAKKLPIKRYRIAGRRRVVIYNKDLAAISNLSESKINTLHKESQLRKVQDWAFNPDKSDFALSLSSAQAIMVMADTDRAWDIHHRISDFIQQGFKQ
;
A
#
# COMPACT_ATOMS: atom_id res chain seq x y z
N MET A 1 22.21 -36.88 -22.31
CA MET A 1 22.70 -36.40 -21.00
C MET A 1 22.16 -35.00 -20.76
N ASN A 2 21.54 -34.82 -19.59
CA ASN A 2 21.05 -33.60 -18.93
C ASN A 2 19.92 -32.79 -19.58
N LYS A 3 18.70 -33.20 -19.20
CA LYS A 3 17.48 -32.40 -19.11
C LYS A 3 17.73 -31.22 -18.16
N TYR A 4 17.54 -29.99 -18.62
CA TYR A 4 17.37 -28.86 -17.70
C TYR A 4 15.98 -28.96 -17.09
N SER A 5 15.95 -29.49 -15.87
CA SER A 5 14.80 -29.45 -14.98
C SER A 5 14.49 -27.99 -14.67
N THR A 6 13.43 -27.43 -15.28
CA THR A 6 12.82 -26.17 -14.83
C THR A 6 12.01 -26.45 -13.58
N ALA A 7 12.70 -26.81 -12.50
CA ALA A 7 12.17 -26.83 -11.16
C ALA A 7 12.82 -25.69 -10.39
N ASN A 8 12.31 -24.47 -10.61
CA ASN A 8 12.30 -23.48 -9.56
C ASN A 8 10.89 -22.91 -9.52
N ASN A 9 10.02 -23.65 -8.84
CA ASN A 9 8.87 -23.11 -8.13
C ASN A 9 9.38 -22.10 -7.10
N ASN A 10 9.92 -20.96 -7.55
CA ASN A 10 9.89 -19.75 -6.74
C ASN A 10 8.43 -19.31 -6.76
N LYS A 11 7.62 -19.99 -5.94
CA LYS A 11 6.52 -19.32 -5.27
C LYS A 11 7.17 -18.09 -4.66
N CYS A 12 6.97 -16.94 -5.32
CA CYS A 12 7.14 -15.64 -4.69
C CYS A 12 6.54 -15.83 -3.32
N SER A 13 7.40 -15.81 -2.30
CA SER A 13 7.07 -16.22 -0.94
C SER A 13 5.74 -15.59 -0.55
N ASP A 14 4.97 -16.25 0.31
CA ASP A 14 3.70 -15.76 0.87
C ASP A 14 3.88 -14.45 1.67
N ALA A 15 4.42 -13.42 1.04
CA ALA A 15 4.61 -12.07 1.52
C ALA A 15 3.22 -11.45 1.57
N LYS A 16 2.58 -11.62 2.73
CA LYS A 16 1.26 -11.08 3.14
C LYS A 16 0.67 -10.12 2.11
N LYS A 17 -0.25 -10.60 1.28
CA LYS A 17 -0.96 -9.84 0.24
C LYS A 17 -1.27 -8.40 0.68
N LEU A 18 -1.08 -7.42 -0.22
CA LEU A 18 -1.40 -6.03 0.10
C LEU A 18 -2.86 -5.91 0.57
N PRO A 19 -3.14 -5.16 1.65
CA PRO A 19 -4.47 -5.00 2.23
C PRO A 19 -5.33 -4.02 1.41
N ILE A 20 -5.53 -4.35 0.13
CA ILE A 20 -6.23 -3.51 -0.82
C ILE A 20 -7.73 -3.47 -0.49
N LYS A 21 -8.28 -2.26 -0.38
CA LYS A 21 -9.71 -2.00 -0.15
C LYS A 21 -10.26 -1.03 -1.20
N ARG A 22 -11.55 -0.70 -1.10
CA ARG A 22 -12.19 0.33 -1.92
C ARG A 22 -12.91 1.33 -1.03
N TYR A 23 -12.69 2.62 -1.28
CA TYR A 23 -13.35 3.71 -0.56
C TYR A 23 -13.60 4.90 -1.49
N ARG A 24 -14.49 5.81 -1.11
CA ARG A 24 -14.77 7.00 -1.90
C ARG A 24 -13.71 8.08 -1.64
N ILE A 25 -12.97 8.44 -2.68
CA ILE A 25 -12.04 9.58 -2.71
C ILE A 25 -12.37 10.38 -3.98
N ALA A 26 -12.46 11.71 -3.86
CA ALA A 26 -12.85 12.63 -4.92
C ALA A 26 -14.20 12.26 -5.57
N GLY A 27 -15.17 11.88 -4.75
CA GLY A 27 -16.50 11.46 -5.21
C GLY A 27 -16.54 10.13 -5.99
N ARG A 28 -15.41 9.44 -6.15
CA ARG A 28 -15.31 8.19 -6.93
C ARG A 28 -14.84 7.05 -6.05
N ARG A 29 -15.30 5.83 -6.34
CA ARG A 29 -14.83 4.62 -5.64
C ARG A 29 -13.42 4.28 -6.13
N ARG A 30 -12.41 4.60 -5.32
CA ARG A 30 -11.00 4.35 -5.60
C ARG A 30 -10.52 3.10 -4.88
N VAL A 31 -9.41 2.56 -5.36
CA VAL A 31 -8.65 1.53 -4.65
C VAL A 31 -7.75 2.21 -3.63
N VAL A 32 -7.76 1.71 -2.40
CA VAL A 32 -7.14 2.37 -1.25
C VAL A 32 -6.44 1.38 -0.33
N ILE A 33 -5.55 1.91 0.51
CA ILE A 33 -4.99 1.25 1.69
C ILE A 33 -5.29 2.16 2.89
N TYR A 34 -5.70 1.58 4.01
CA TYR A 34 -5.97 2.36 5.24
C TYR A 34 -4.67 2.60 6.04
N ASN A 35 -4.56 3.70 6.81
CA ASN A 35 -3.35 3.99 7.60
C ASN A 35 -3.01 2.84 8.57
N LYS A 36 -4.00 2.26 9.25
CA LYS A 36 -3.75 1.14 10.18
C LYS A 36 -3.23 -0.09 9.47
N ASP A 37 -3.80 -0.40 8.31
CA ASP A 37 -3.34 -1.49 7.45
C ASP A 37 -1.91 -1.25 6.98
N LEU A 38 -1.60 0.00 6.59
CA LEU A 38 -0.26 0.42 6.15
C LEU A 38 0.77 0.27 7.27
N ALA A 39 0.45 0.74 8.48
CA ALA A 39 1.26 0.61 9.69
C ALA A 39 1.58 -0.87 10.00
N ALA A 40 0.56 -1.73 9.93
CA ALA A 40 0.70 -3.15 10.22
C ALA A 40 1.60 -3.88 9.21
N ILE A 41 1.50 -3.57 7.91
CA ILE A 41 2.33 -4.24 6.89
C ILE A 41 3.77 -3.72 6.85
N SER A 42 3.97 -2.44 7.22
CA SER A 42 5.27 -1.78 7.26
C SER A 42 6.02 -2.00 8.56
N ASN A 43 5.41 -2.64 9.57
CA ASN A 43 5.92 -2.72 10.94
C ASN A 43 6.25 -1.34 11.53
N LEU A 44 5.48 -0.31 11.17
CA LEU A 44 5.60 1.02 11.75
C LEU A 44 4.45 1.25 12.72
N SER A 45 4.64 2.09 13.72
CA SER A 45 3.54 2.47 14.61
C SER A 45 2.51 3.31 13.87
N GLU A 46 1.23 3.19 14.25
CA GLU A 46 0.16 4.04 13.71
C GLU A 46 0.48 5.53 13.91
N SER A 47 1.10 5.88 15.04
CA SER A 47 1.57 7.24 15.33
C SER A 47 2.57 7.72 14.28
N LYS A 48 3.58 6.91 13.92
CA LYS A 48 4.56 7.26 12.89
C LYS A 48 3.90 7.45 11.53
N ILE A 49 3.00 6.56 11.12
CA ILE A 49 2.25 6.70 9.86
C ILE A 49 1.40 7.97 9.86
N ASN A 50 0.73 8.28 10.98
CA ASN A 50 -0.08 9.51 11.09
C ASN A 50 0.78 10.78 11.04
N THR A 51 1.98 10.76 11.62
CA THR A 51 2.95 11.87 11.50
C THR A 51 3.38 12.04 10.05
N LEU A 52 3.80 10.97 9.38
CA LEU A 52 4.20 11.02 7.97
C LEU A 52 3.04 11.47 7.06
N HIS A 53 1.82 11.02 7.33
CA HIS A 53 0.62 11.46 6.62
C HIS A 53 0.41 12.98 6.76
N LYS A 54 0.61 13.56 7.96
CA LYS A 54 0.53 15.02 8.14
C LYS A 54 1.67 15.75 7.43
N GLU A 55 2.90 15.25 7.55
CA GLU A 55 4.10 15.84 6.95
C GLU A 55 4.09 15.79 5.42
N SER A 56 3.45 14.76 4.85
CA SER A 56 3.35 14.57 3.40
C SER A 56 2.52 15.64 2.68
N GLN A 57 1.75 16.45 3.42
CA GLN A 57 0.85 17.49 2.88
C GLN A 57 -0.10 16.98 1.77
N LEU A 58 -0.44 15.69 1.80
CA LEU A 58 -1.36 15.09 0.85
C LEU A 58 -2.74 15.77 0.91
N ARG A 59 -3.34 16.01 -0.25
CA ARG A 59 -4.58 16.78 -0.36
C ARG A 59 -5.76 15.94 0.10
N LYS A 60 -6.48 16.44 1.11
CA LYS A 60 -7.75 15.87 1.55
C LYS A 60 -8.72 15.79 0.37
N VAL A 61 -9.53 14.73 0.32
CA VAL A 61 -10.51 14.41 -0.73
C VAL A 61 -9.89 13.97 -2.06
N GLN A 62 -8.63 14.27 -2.38
CA GLN A 62 -7.99 13.82 -3.63
C GLN A 62 -7.04 12.65 -3.43
N ASP A 63 -6.18 12.77 -2.42
CA ASP A 63 -5.13 11.82 -2.12
C ASP A 63 -5.56 10.90 -0.97
N TRP A 64 -6.37 11.42 -0.04
CA TRP A 64 -6.92 10.64 1.08
C TRP A 64 -8.32 11.10 1.50
N ALA A 65 -9.06 10.24 2.21
CA ALA A 65 -10.32 10.59 2.88
C ALA A 65 -10.43 9.89 4.23
N PHE A 66 -11.02 10.56 5.23
CA PHE A 66 -11.33 9.93 6.51
C PHE A 66 -12.58 9.06 6.39
N ASN A 67 -12.51 7.82 6.89
CA ASN A 67 -13.64 6.91 6.98
C ASN A 67 -14.16 6.85 8.44
N PRO A 68 -15.33 7.43 8.74
CA PRO A 68 -15.87 7.45 10.10
C PRO A 68 -16.16 6.04 10.63
N ASP A 69 -16.64 5.13 9.79
CA ASP A 69 -17.00 3.76 10.20
C ASP A 69 -15.81 2.94 10.69
N LYS A 70 -14.61 3.29 10.24
CA LYS A 70 -13.35 2.63 10.62
C LYS A 70 -12.50 3.46 11.57
N SER A 71 -12.87 4.72 11.79
CA SER A 71 -12.04 5.73 12.44
C SER A 71 -10.59 5.68 11.91
N ASP A 72 -10.46 5.80 10.58
CA ASP A 72 -9.19 5.63 9.87
C ASP A 72 -9.14 6.43 8.56
N PHE A 73 -7.94 6.69 8.05
CA PHE A 73 -7.70 7.38 6.79
C PHE A 73 -7.54 6.37 5.66
N ALA A 74 -8.40 6.47 4.64
CA ALA A 74 -8.22 5.79 3.37
C ALA A 74 -7.26 6.60 2.50
N LEU A 75 -6.11 6.01 2.17
CA LEU A 75 -5.12 6.58 1.27
C LEU A 75 -5.30 6.01 -0.14
N SER A 76 -5.18 6.85 -1.17
CA SER A 76 -4.95 6.34 -2.53
C SER A 76 -3.65 5.52 -2.57
N LEU A 77 -3.50 4.65 -3.57
CA LEU A 77 -2.27 3.85 -3.71
C LEU A 77 -1.02 4.73 -3.86
N SER A 78 -1.10 5.81 -4.64
CA SER A 78 -0.01 6.78 -4.79
C SER A 78 0.31 7.49 -3.48
N SER A 79 -0.69 7.78 -2.66
CA SER A 79 -0.52 8.38 -1.33
C SER A 79 0.16 7.42 -0.35
N ALA A 80 -0.23 6.15 -0.37
CA ALA A 80 0.45 5.12 0.41
C ALA A 80 1.92 4.98 -0.03
N GLN A 81 2.21 5.00 -1.35
CA GLN A 81 3.59 5.01 -1.86
C GLN A 81 4.39 6.21 -1.39
N ALA A 82 3.81 7.42 -1.42
CA ALA A 82 4.48 8.64 -0.94
C ALA A 82 4.85 8.52 0.54
N ILE A 83 3.94 8.04 1.39
CA ILE A 83 4.20 7.80 2.81
C ILE A 83 5.29 6.74 3.01
N MET A 84 5.32 5.68 2.20
CA MET A 84 6.38 4.68 2.26
C MET A 84 7.76 5.22 1.86
N VAL A 85 7.83 6.10 0.85
CA VAL A 85 9.08 6.79 0.49
C VAL A 85 9.56 7.65 1.65
N MET A 86 8.67 8.41 2.30
CA MET A 86 9.05 9.23 3.46
C MET A 86 9.44 8.42 4.71
N ALA A 87 8.92 7.20 4.84
CA ALA A 87 9.28 6.32 5.95
C ALA A 87 10.72 5.80 5.84
N ASP A 88 11.22 5.66 4.60
CA ASP A 88 12.60 5.32 4.25
C ASP A 88 13.20 4.16 5.06
N THR A 89 12.53 3.00 5.00
CA THR A 89 13.04 1.74 5.55
C THR A 89 13.01 0.67 4.47
N ASP A 90 13.83 -0.37 4.58
CA ASP A 90 13.81 -1.51 3.64
C ASP A 90 12.41 -2.10 3.50
N ARG A 91 11.66 -2.17 4.61
CA ARG A 91 10.30 -2.68 4.60
C ARG A 91 9.33 -1.75 3.88
N ALA A 92 9.49 -0.45 4.03
CA ALA A 92 8.67 0.54 3.33
C ALA A 92 8.95 0.52 1.82
N TRP A 93 10.23 0.38 1.42
CA TRP A 93 10.62 0.21 0.02
C TRP A 93 10.06 -1.08 -0.59
N ASP A 94 10.08 -2.21 0.13
CA ASP A 94 9.39 -3.45 -0.31
C ASP A 94 7.90 -3.20 -0.58
N ILE A 95 7.20 -2.53 0.33
CA ILE A 95 5.78 -2.21 0.16
C ILE A 95 5.55 -1.26 -1.01
N HIS A 96 6.41 -0.25 -1.18
CA HIS A 96 6.36 0.68 -2.31
C HIS A 96 6.41 -0.08 -3.64
N HIS A 97 7.39 -0.98 -3.81
CA HIS A 97 7.52 -1.80 -5.01
C HIS A 97 6.32 -2.71 -5.22
N ARG A 98 5.82 -3.34 -4.16
CA ARG A 98 4.63 -4.19 -4.25
C ARG A 98 3.38 -3.42 -4.66
N ILE A 99 3.23 -2.16 -4.22
CA ILE A 99 2.13 -1.29 -4.69
C ILE A 99 2.35 -0.95 -6.17
N SER A 100 3.57 -0.64 -6.60
CA SER A 100 3.91 -0.41 -8.02
C SER A 100 3.55 -1.62 -8.88
N ASP A 101 3.94 -2.82 -8.46
CA ASP A 101 3.63 -4.07 -9.17
C ASP A 101 2.12 -4.29 -9.27
N PHE A 102 1.40 -4.05 -8.18
CA PHE A 102 -0.07 -4.17 -8.17
C PHE A 102 -0.74 -3.18 -9.13
N ILE A 103 -0.24 -1.94 -9.22
CA ILE A 103 -0.73 -0.96 -10.19
C ILE A 103 -0.41 -1.42 -11.62
N GLN A 104 0.81 -1.92 -11.87
CA GLN A 104 1.28 -2.34 -13.20
C GLN A 104 0.60 -3.61 -13.72
N GLN A 105 0.31 -4.58 -12.85
CA GLN A 105 -0.44 -5.79 -13.21
C GLN A 105 -1.84 -5.47 -13.75
N GLY A 106 -2.34 -4.26 -13.47
CA GLY A 106 -3.68 -3.82 -13.80
C GLY A 106 -4.72 -4.50 -12.90
N PHE A 107 -5.89 -3.88 -12.81
CA PHE A 107 -7.03 -4.50 -12.16
C PHE A 107 -7.64 -5.54 -13.10
N LYS A 108 -6.95 -6.69 -13.26
CA LYS A 108 -7.51 -7.83 -13.99
C LYS A 108 -8.86 -8.17 -13.36
N GLN A 109 -9.92 -8.09 -14.17
CA GLN A 109 -11.31 -8.35 -13.78
C GLN A 109 -11.52 -9.82 -13.47
#